data_AF-R7P817-F1
#
_entry.id   AF-R7P817-F1
#
_cell.length_a   1.000
_cell.length_b   1.000
_cell.length_c   1.000
_cell.angle_alpha   90.00
_cell.angle_beta   90.00
_cell.angle_gamma   90.00
#
_symmetry.space_group_name_H-M   'P 1'
#
loop_
_entity.id
_entity.type
_entity.pdbx_description
1 polymer ?
#
loop_
_entity_poly.entity_id
_entity_poly.type
_entity_poly.pdbx_seq_one_letter_code
_entity_poly.pdbx_strand_id
1 'polypeptide(L)'
;MRGIWLSGTGTVLTVLALFLLAGYCHTSYYPSLTDWQSSLTLANSSSSYYTLRVMTYVSWVIPFVLAYIFYAWRAIDRRPLTADELEETEHKY
;
A
#
# COMPACT_ATOMS: atom_id res chain seq x y z
N MET A 1 24.63 -6.68 4.30
CA MET A 1 23.20 -6.74 3.92
C MET A 1 22.33 -6.11 5.02
N ARG A 2 22.21 -4.77 5.11
CA ARG A 2 21.36 -4.10 6.13
C ARG A 2 20.69 -2.78 5.65
N GLY A 3 20.71 -2.47 4.35
CA GLY A 3 20.26 -1.16 3.84
C GLY A 3 18.74 -1.01 3.69
N ILE A 4 18.06 -2.07 3.23
CA ILE A 4 16.64 -2.00 2.84
C ILE A 4 15.71 -1.87 4.07
N TRP A 5 16.05 -2.50 5.19
CA TRP A 5 15.23 -2.47 6.40
C TRP A 5 15.21 -1.11 7.10
N LEU A 6 16.35 -0.40 7.10
CA LEU A 6 16.50 0.89 7.77
C LEU A 6 15.99 2.04 6.87
N SER A 7 16.25 1.99 5.56
CA SER A 7 15.67 2.93 4.60
C SER A 7 14.16 2.70 4.40
N GLY A 8 13.71 1.45 4.34
CA GLY A 8 12.31 1.10 4.11
C GLY A 8 11.37 1.55 5.23
N THR A 9 11.81 1.44 6.49
CA THR A 9 10.98 1.93 7.61
C THR A 9 10.80 3.45 7.55
N GLY A 10 11.84 4.18 7.16
CA GLY A 10 11.80 5.63 6.98
C GLY A 10 10.88 6.06 5.84
N THR A 11 10.93 5.39 4.68
CA THR A 11 10.05 5.70 3.55
C THR A 11 8.58 5.39 3.84
N VAL A 12 8.30 4.30 4.56
CA VAL A 12 6.93 4.00 5.00
C VAL A 12 6.40 5.07 5.94
N LEU A 13 7.21 5.51 6.93
CA LEU A 13 6.82 6.58 7.85
C LEU A 13 6.61 7.93 7.15
N THR A 14 7.44 8.29 6.17
CA THR A 14 7.26 9.56 5.44
C THR A 14 6.03 9.54 4.54
N VAL A 15 5.79 8.45 3.81
CA VAL A 15 4.57 8.31 2.99
C VAL A 15 3.32 8.31 3.88
N LEU A 16 3.37 7.59 5.00
CA LEU A 16 2.29 7.58 5.98
C LEU A 16 2.03 8.99 6.52
N ALA A 17 3.07 9.72 6.92
CA ALA A 17 2.95 11.10 7.40
C ALA A 17 2.34 12.04 6.34
N LEU A 18 2.74 11.93 5.07
CA LEU A 18 2.12 12.69 3.98
C LEU A 18 0.63 12.35 3.82
N PHE A 19 0.28 11.07 3.85
CA PHE A 19 -1.10 10.61 3.69
C PHE A 19 -1.99 11.05 4.86
N LEU A 20 -1.48 10.96 6.09
CA LEU A 20 -2.16 11.48 7.27
C LEU A 20 -2.31 13.00 7.21
N LEU A 21 -1.29 13.75 6.79
CA LEU A 21 -1.41 15.21 6.67
C LEU A 21 -2.48 15.61 5.64
N ALA A 22 -2.57 14.87 4.53
CA ALA A 22 -3.61 15.09 3.51
C ALA A 22 -5.03 14.74 4.01
N GLY A 23 -5.18 13.71 4.85
CA GLY A 23 -6.48 13.24 5.35
C GLY A 23 -6.95 13.86 6.68
N TYR A 24 -6.03 14.22 7.58
CA TYR A 24 -6.33 14.61 8.97
C TYR A 24 -6.74 16.10 9.10
N CYS A 25 -6.36 16.95 8.14
CA CYS A 25 -6.66 18.39 8.21
C CYS A 25 -8.10 18.78 7.88
N HIS A 26 -9.06 17.83 7.76
CA HIS A 26 -10.43 18.09 7.31
C HIS A 26 -10.53 18.90 5.99
N THR A 27 -9.45 18.94 5.22
CA THR A 27 -9.38 19.63 3.94
C THR A 27 -10.16 18.83 2.90
N SER A 28 -10.93 19.53 2.08
CA SER A 28 -11.60 18.91 0.95
C SER A 28 -10.54 18.41 -0.03
N TYR A 29 -10.50 17.10 -0.28
CA TYR A 29 -9.54 16.51 -1.23
C TYR A 29 -9.77 17.02 -2.65
N TYR A 30 -11.02 17.42 -2.95
CA TYR A 30 -11.39 18.09 -4.18
C TYR A 30 -12.23 19.34 -3.88
N PRO A 31 -11.63 20.54 -3.87
CA PRO A 31 -12.35 21.78 -3.63
C PRO A 31 -13.18 22.16 -4.86
N SER A 32 -14.43 22.53 -4.63
CA SER A 32 -15.31 23.00 -5.70
C SER A 32 -15.02 24.48 -6.00
N LEU A 33 -14.84 24.82 -7.28
CA LEU A 33 -14.54 26.18 -7.73
C LEU A 33 -15.80 27.06 -7.85
N THR A 34 -17.00 26.48 -7.76
CA THR A 34 -18.29 27.15 -7.99
C THR A 34 -19.16 27.26 -6.74
N ASP A 35 -19.00 26.38 -5.75
CA ASP A 35 -19.73 26.43 -4.48
C ASP A 35 -18.92 25.82 -3.32
N TRP A 36 -18.51 26.64 -2.36
CA TRP A 36 -17.62 26.26 -1.26
C TRP A 36 -18.18 25.11 -0.40
N GLN A 37 -19.51 25.00 -0.32
CA GLN A 37 -20.22 24.03 0.52
C GLN A 37 -20.36 22.63 -0.10
N SER A 38 -20.14 22.51 -1.41
CA SER A 38 -20.13 21.24 -2.15
C SER A 38 -18.73 20.63 -2.30
N SER A 39 -17.76 21.11 -1.53
CA SER A 39 -16.39 20.59 -1.57
C SER A 39 -16.36 19.15 -1.04
N LEU A 40 -15.75 18.24 -1.81
CA LEU A 40 -15.73 16.81 -1.49
C LEU A 40 -14.78 16.55 -0.33
N THR A 41 -15.36 16.36 0.85
CA THR A 41 -14.68 15.91 2.06
C THR A 41 -14.83 14.38 2.21
N LEU A 42 -13.93 13.75 2.96
CA LEU A 42 -13.98 12.31 3.25
C LEU A 42 -15.35 11.87 3.83
N ALA A 43 -15.99 12.76 4.60
CA ALA A 43 -17.29 12.50 5.22
C ALA A 43 -18.47 12.52 4.23
N ASN A 44 -18.41 13.36 3.19
CA ASN A 44 -19.49 13.52 2.22
C ASN A 44 -19.35 12.53 1.04
N SER A 45 -18.12 12.12 0.70
CA SER A 45 -17.84 11.22 -0.43
C SER A 45 -17.74 9.72 -0.06
N SER A 46 -18.01 9.35 1.19
CA SER A 46 -17.95 7.95 1.63
C SER A 46 -19.23 7.18 1.26
N SER A 47 -19.08 5.90 0.87
CA SER A 47 -20.22 5.03 0.52
C SER A 47 -21.15 4.77 1.71
N SER A 48 -22.29 4.11 1.47
CA SER A 48 -23.25 3.77 2.53
C SER A 48 -22.57 3.01 3.68
N TYR A 49 -23.09 3.18 4.91
CA TYR A 49 -22.58 2.49 6.09
C TYR A 49 -22.45 0.97 5.90
N TYR A 50 -23.37 0.38 5.15
CA TYR A 50 -23.37 -1.05 4.83
C TYR A 50 -22.13 -1.44 4.00
N THR A 51 -21.87 -0.73 2.90
CA THR A 51 -20.70 -1.00 2.03
C THR A 51 -19.39 -0.79 2.78
N LEU A 52 -19.27 0.30 3.56
CA LEU A 52 -18.07 0.62 4.32
C LEU A 52 -17.75 -0.48 5.36
N ARG A 53 -18.79 -0.97 6.03
CA ARG A 53 -18.68 -2.04 7.02
C ARG A 53 -18.24 -3.36 6.38
N VAL A 54 -18.79 -3.71 5.22
CA VAL A 54 -18.38 -4.92 4.48
C VAL A 54 -16.92 -4.82 4.05
N MET A 55 -16.48 -3.69 3.48
CA MET A 55 -15.09 -3.50 3.07
C MET A 55 -14.11 -3.54 4.26
N THR A 56 -14.53 -3.08 5.44
CA THR A 56 -13.75 -3.21 6.67
C THR A 56 -13.57 -4.68 7.06
N TYR A 57 -14.61 -5.51 6.96
CA TYR A 57 -14.50 -6.95 7.23
C TYR A 57 -13.62 -7.66 6.19
N VAL A 58 -13.70 -7.31 4.90
CA VAL A 58 -12.82 -7.88 3.87
C VAL A 58 -11.35 -7.52 4.16
N SER A 59 -11.09 -6.32 4.69
CA SER A 59 -9.75 -5.87 5.05
C SER A 59 -9.11 -6.69 6.18
N TRP A 60 -9.88 -7.43 6.97
CA TRP A 60 -9.30 -8.39 7.94
C TRP A 60 -8.57 -9.57 7.28
N VAL A 61 -8.75 -9.81 5.99
CA VAL A 61 -8.04 -10.86 5.24
C VAL A 61 -6.63 -10.41 4.81
N ILE A 62 -6.34 -9.10 4.86
CA ILE A 62 -5.03 -8.54 4.51
C ILE A 62 -3.83 -9.22 5.21
N PRO A 63 -3.83 -9.53 6.53
CA PRO A 63 -2.72 -10.25 7.18
C PRO A 63 -2.40 -11.60 6.53
N PHE A 64 -3.38 -12.32 6.00
CA PHE A 64 -3.15 -13.57 5.29
C PHE A 64 -2.38 -13.34 3.98
N VAL A 65 -2.74 -12.31 3.23
CA VAL A 65 -2.04 -11.91 2.00
C VAL A 65 -0.60 -11.49 2.30
N LEU A 66 -0.39 -10.70 3.36
CA LEU A 66 0.96 -10.29 3.79
C LEU A 66 1.82 -11.50 4.17
N ALA A 67 1.26 -12.49 4.86
CA ALA A 67 1.97 -13.73 5.18
C ALA A 67 2.42 -14.49 3.92
N TYR A 68 1.58 -14.54 2.89
CA TYR A 68 1.93 -15.14 1.60
C TYR A 68 3.05 -14.37 0.89
N ILE A 69 2.97 -13.03 0.86
CA ILE A 69 4.03 -12.19 0.27
C ILE A 69 5.37 -12.43 0.97
N PHE A 70 5.37 -12.46 2.30
CA PHE A 70 6.56 -12.76 3.10
C PHE A 70 7.12 -14.16 2.79
N TYR A 71 6.24 -15.17 2.68
CA TYR A 71 6.64 -16.53 2.32
C TYR A 71 7.27 -16.58 0.92
N ALA A 72 6.64 -15.93 -0.07
CA ALA A 72 7.15 -15.87 -1.44
C ALA A 72 8.52 -15.18 -1.50
N TRP A 73 8.67 -14.04 -0.81
CA TRP A 73 9.97 -13.37 -0.68
C TRP A 73 11.02 -14.27 -0.03
N ARG A 74 10.67 -14.97 1.05
CA ARG A 74 11.59 -15.90 1.73
C ARG A 74 11.95 -17.10 0.84
N ALA A 75 11.05 -17.55 -0.03
CA ALA A 75 11.32 -18.63 -0.98
C ALA A 75 12.28 -18.19 -2.09
N ILE A 76 12.12 -16.96 -2.60
CA ILE A 76 13.01 -16.34 -3.59
C ILE A 76 14.39 -16.09 -2.99
N ASP A 77 14.47 -15.45 -1.82
CA ASP A 77 15.73 -15.09 -1.15
C ASP A 77 16.54 -16.33 -0.70
N ARG A 78 15.88 -17.49 -0.53
CA ARG A 78 16.54 -18.76 -0.21
C ARG A 78 17.23 -19.39 -1.43
N ARG A 79 16.93 -18.95 -2.65
CA ARG A 79 17.66 -19.30 -3.86
C ARG A 79 18.54 -18.10 -4.25
N PRO A 80 19.84 -18.11 -3.97
CA PRO A 80 20.72 -17.12 -4.58
C PRO A 80 20.60 -17.30 -6.10
N LEU A 81 20.23 -16.24 -6.80
CA LEU A 81 20.38 -16.17 -8.26
C LEU A 81 21.89 -16.20 -8.54
N THR A 82 22.42 -17.41 -8.69
CA THR A 82 23.81 -17.65 -9.08
C THR A 82 23.93 -17.26 -10.55
N ALA A 83 25.04 -16.62 -10.95
CA ALA A 83 25.26 -16.21 -12.35
C ALA A 83 25.04 -17.37 -13.34
N ASP A 84 25.34 -18.60 -12.90
CA ASP A 84 25.15 -19.84 -13.66
C ASP A 84 23.68 -20.16 -13.97
N GLU A 85 22.71 -19.81 -13.10
CA GLU A 85 21.27 -19.97 -13.43
C GLU A 85 20.77 -18.88 -14.39
N LEU A 86 21.44 -17.72 -14.43
CA LEU A 86 21.13 -16.64 -15.37
C LEU A 86 21.50 -17.03 -16.81
N GLU A 87 22.66 -17.67 -17.01
CA GLU A 87 23.08 -18.24 -18.30
C GLU A 87 22.19 -19.42 -18.74
N GLU A 88 21.71 -20.25 -17.81
CA GLU A 88 20.83 -21.38 -18.16
C GLU A 88 19.39 -20.92 -18.54
N THR A 89 18.94 -19.77 -18.01
CA THR A 89 17.64 -19.18 -18.37
C THR A 89 17.64 -18.37 -19.67
N GLU A 90 18.79 -18.04 -20.26
CA GLU A 90 18.88 -17.27 -21.53
C GLU A 90 18.19 -17.98 -22.71
N HIS A 91 17.84 -19.27 -22.57
CA HIS A 91 17.13 -20.06 -23.57
C HIS A 91 15.68 -20.42 -23.19
N LYS A 92 15.15 -19.83 -22.12
CA LYS A 92 13.74 -19.92 -21.75
C LYS A 92 13.18 -18.51 -21.53
N TYR A 93 12.76 -17.93 -22.65
CA TYR A 93 12.07 -16.65 -22.86
C TYR A 93 12.95 -15.43 -23.08
#